data_AF-A0AAV8BYH9-F1
#
_entry.id   AF-A0AAV8BYH9-F1
#
_cell.length_a   1.000
_cell.length_b   1.000
_cell.length_c   1.000
_cell.angle_alpha   90.00
_cell.angle_beta   90.00
_cell.angle_gamma   90.00
#
_symmetry.space_group_name_H-M   'P 1'
#
loop_
_entity.id
_entity.type
_entity.pdbx_description
1 polymer ?
#
loop_
_entity_poly.entity_id
_entity_poly.type
_entity_poly.pdbx_seq_one_letter_code
_entity_poly.pdbx_strand_id
1 'polypeptide(L)'
;MEMVYLEPTESKSLSGPTYFDVIRTQELEKFLTDAGLYPSNEDAIRQEEVLGRLDQVVKTWIRRVTLAKGYNKQFVQEANAKIFTYGSYRLGVHGPGADIDVLCVGPRHATREDFFIQLKNMLDETLEVAELHPVPDAHVPVMKFKLMGVSVDLLYAKCIVSCSRRPGYNTKLNFTKC
;
A
#
# COMPACT_ATOMS: atom_id res chain seq x y z
N MET A 1 -24.57 26.32 -0.29
CA MET A 1 -23.29 25.59 -0.26
C MET A 1 -23.25 24.90 1.08
N GLU A 2 -23.45 23.58 1.12
CA GLU A 2 -23.44 22.82 2.39
C GLU A 2 -22.03 22.84 2.98
N MET A 3 -21.90 23.33 4.20
CA MET A 3 -20.69 23.24 5.01
C MET A 3 -20.56 21.79 5.46
N VAL A 4 -19.63 21.05 4.87
CA VAL A 4 -19.26 19.72 5.37
C VAL A 4 -18.48 19.93 6.67
N TYR A 5 -19.13 19.69 7.81
CA TYR A 5 -18.43 19.62 9.08
C TYR A 5 -17.55 18.35 9.09
N LEU A 6 -16.25 18.51 9.34
CA LEU A 6 -15.28 17.41 9.36
C LEU A 6 -15.46 16.48 10.58
N GLU A 7 -16.16 16.94 11.62
CA GLU A 7 -16.34 16.25 12.89
C GLU A 7 -17.76 16.44 13.46
N PRO A 8 -18.17 15.66 14.50
CA PRO A 8 -19.52 15.70 15.06
C PRO A 8 -19.92 17.02 15.74
N THR A 9 -18.99 17.96 15.93
CA THR A 9 -19.21 19.24 16.64
C THR A 9 -18.70 20.42 15.84
N GLU A 10 -19.26 21.61 16.13
CA GLU A 10 -18.84 22.86 15.49
C GLU A 10 -17.39 23.22 15.81
N SER A 11 -16.74 23.89 14.86
CA SER A 11 -15.38 24.40 15.00
C SER A 11 -15.30 25.46 16.11
N LYS A 12 -14.28 25.38 16.97
CA LYS A 12 -14.03 26.37 18.02
C LYS A 12 -13.66 27.76 17.49
N SER A 13 -13.05 27.82 16.31
CA SER A 13 -12.67 29.07 15.64
C SER A 13 -12.63 28.83 14.14
N LEU A 14 -13.05 29.86 13.39
CA LEU A 14 -12.94 29.93 11.93
C LEU A 14 -11.93 31.01 11.49
N SER A 15 -11.23 31.64 12.43
CA SER A 15 -10.21 32.64 12.13
C SER A 15 -9.02 32.01 11.45
N GLY A 16 -8.60 32.57 10.31
CA GLY A 16 -7.37 32.17 9.62
C GLY A 16 -6.10 32.59 10.38
N PRO A 17 -4.93 32.11 9.95
CA PRO A 17 -3.66 32.45 10.57
C PRO A 17 -3.33 33.94 10.44
N THR A 18 -2.76 34.52 11.50
CA THR A 18 -2.22 35.88 11.48
C THR A 18 -0.88 35.93 10.75
N TYR A 19 -0.40 37.15 10.45
CA TYR A 19 0.94 37.34 9.90
C TYR A 19 2.04 36.70 10.77
N PHE A 20 1.94 36.82 12.09
CA PHE A 20 2.90 36.21 13.01
C PHE A 20 2.85 34.67 12.97
N ASP A 21 1.67 34.07 12.83
CA ASP A 21 1.52 32.61 12.73
C ASP A 21 2.19 32.06 11.47
N VAL A 22 2.11 32.79 10.35
CA VAL A 22 2.79 32.44 9.10
C VAL A 22 4.31 32.46 9.28
N ILE A 23 4.86 33.50 9.91
CA ILE A 23 6.30 33.59 10.18
C ILE A 23 6.76 32.44 11.11
N ARG A 24 5.99 32.14 12.17
CA ARG A 24 6.31 31.01 13.07
C ARG A 24 6.24 29.66 12.37
N THR A 25 5.29 29.48 11.45
CA THR A 25 5.20 28.27 10.63
C THR A 25 6.46 28.09 9.78
N GLN A 26 6.95 29.16 9.15
CA GLN A 26 8.19 29.10 8.35
C GLN A 26 9.43 28.79 9.21
N GLU A 27 9.54 29.37 10.41
CA GLU A 27 10.62 29.06 11.35
C GLU A 27 10.59 27.57 11.77
N LEU A 28 9.39 27.03 12.01
CA LEU A 28 9.20 25.62 12.33
C LEU A 28 9.60 24.72 11.16
N GLU A 29 9.13 24.99 9.94
CA GLU A 29 9.48 24.21 8.75
C GLU A 29 10.99 24.17 8.51
N LYS A 30 11.66 25.32 8.69
CA LYS A 30 13.12 25.39 8.61
C LYS A 30 13.78 24.52 9.67
N PHE A 31 13.35 24.59 10.92
CA PHE A 31 13.89 23.76 11.99
C PHE A 31 13.71 22.25 11.71
N LEU A 32 12.54 21.84 11.22
CA LEU A 32 12.27 20.43 10.87
C LEU A 32 13.15 19.95 9.69
N THR A 33 13.41 20.84 8.73
CA THR A 33 14.30 20.58 7.60
C THR A 33 15.74 20.43 8.07
N ASP A 34 16.22 21.36 8.90
CA ASP A 34 17.57 21.35 9.46
C ASP A 34 17.80 20.12 10.37
N ALA A 35 16.75 19.61 11.01
CA ALA A 35 16.76 18.38 11.80
C ALA A 35 16.74 17.09 10.93
N GLY A 36 16.63 17.21 9.60
CA GLY A 36 16.62 16.07 8.68
C GLY A 36 15.37 15.19 8.79
N LEU A 37 14.22 15.76 9.14
CA LEU A 37 12.99 15.01 9.34
C LEU A 37 12.21 14.70 8.05
N TYR A 38 12.57 15.37 6.95
CA TYR A 38 11.96 15.12 5.65
C TYR A 38 12.80 14.12 4.83
N PRO A 39 12.14 13.18 4.12
CA PRO A 39 12.82 12.26 3.23
C PRO A 39 13.47 13.01 2.06
N SER A 40 14.58 12.49 1.56
CA SER A 40 15.23 13.04 0.37
C SER A 40 14.44 12.68 -0.90
N ASN A 41 14.68 13.42 -1.99
CA ASN A 41 14.11 13.06 -3.29
C ASN A 41 14.54 11.66 -3.76
N GLU A 42 15.76 11.24 -3.41
CA GLU A 42 16.27 9.90 -3.74
C GLU A 42 15.50 8.81 -2.98
N ASP A 43 15.15 9.07 -1.72
CA ASP A 43 14.34 8.13 -0.93
C ASP A 43 12.93 8.00 -1.52
N ALA A 44 12.32 9.12 -1.92
CA ALA A 44 11.01 9.11 -2.55
C ALA A 44 11.00 8.30 -3.86
N ILE A 45 12.01 8.50 -4.72
CA ILE A 45 12.19 7.72 -5.96
C ILE A 45 12.35 6.23 -5.65
N ARG A 46 13.22 5.88 -4.69
CA ARG A 46 13.47 4.49 -4.32
C ARG A 46 12.21 3.81 -3.78
N GLN A 47 11.42 4.51 -2.96
CA GLN A 47 10.15 3.99 -2.44
C GLN A 47 9.12 3.78 -3.56
N GLU A 48 9.06 4.66 -4.56
CA GLU A 48 8.19 4.48 -5.74
C GLU A 48 8.62 3.28 -6.58
N GLU A 49 9.92 3.09 -6.81
CA GLU A 49 10.46 1.90 -7.50
C GLU A 49 10.10 0.61 -6.78
N VAL A 50 10.26 0.59 -5.45
CA VAL A 50 9.89 -0.54 -4.58
C VAL A 50 8.40 -0.88 -4.69
N LEU A 51 7.52 0.13 -4.70
CA LEU A 51 6.08 -0.08 -4.90
C LEU A 51 5.76 -0.63 -6.29
N GLY A 52 6.40 -0.10 -7.33
CA GLY A 52 6.25 -0.60 -8.70
C GLY A 52 6.70 -2.05 -8.84
N ARG A 53 7.82 -2.40 -8.21
CA ARG A 53 8.35 -3.77 -8.20
C ARG A 53 7.44 -4.72 -7.44
N LEU A 54 6.98 -4.32 -6.26
CA LEU A 54 6.07 -5.10 -5.45
C LEU A 54 4.73 -5.37 -6.16
N ASP A 55 4.19 -4.37 -6.86
CA ASP A 55 2.98 -4.49 -7.69
C ASP A 55 3.14 -5.59 -8.76
N GLN A 56 4.28 -5.66 -9.43
CA GLN A 56 4.57 -6.71 -10.42
C GLN A 56 4.65 -8.10 -9.77
N VAL A 57 5.26 -8.21 -8.59
CA VAL A 57 5.39 -9.47 -7.86
C VAL A 57 4.01 -9.99 -7.46
N VAL A 58 3.15 -9.16 -6.85
CA VAL A 58 1.82 -9.59 -6.42
C VAL A 58 0.91 -9.94 -7.61
N LYS A 59 1.04 -9.24 -8.74
CA LYS A 59 0.32 -9.58 -9.98
C LYS A 59 0.78 -10.90 -10.58
N THR A 60 2.07 -11.19 -10.51
CA THR A 60 2.60 -12.48 -10.97
C THR A 60 2.15 -13.61 -10.05
N TRP A 61 2.19 -13.37 -8.74
CA TRP A 61 1.71 -14.31 -7.72
C TRP A 61 0.24 -14.66 -7.95
N ILE A 62 -0.63 -13.68 -8.16
CA ILE A 62 -2.05 -13.99 -8.31
C ILE A 62 -2.36 -14.80 -9.56
N ARG A 63 -1.61 -14.59 -10.65
CA ARG A 63 -1.72 -15.42 -11.87
C ARG A 63 -1.29 -16.85 -11.61
N ARG A 64 -0.19 -17.05 -10.87
CA ARG A 64 0.29 -18.38 -10.47
C ARG A 64 -0.72 -19.10 -9.57
N VAL A 65 -1.27 -18.42 -8.57
CA VAL A 65 -2.33 -18.98 -7.71
C VAL A 65 -3.56 -19.34 -8.55
N THR A 66 -4.00 -18.44 -9.43
CA THR A 66 -5.18 -18.68 -10.29
C THR A 66 -4.97 -19.89 -11.19
N LEU A 67 -3.78 -20.06 -11.77
CA LEU A 67 -3.44 -21.23 -12.57
C LEU A 67 -3.42 -22.52 -11.72
N ALA A 68 -2.80 -22.47 -10.54
CA ALA A 68 -2.69 -23.62 -9.63
C ALA A 68 -4.06 -24.10 -9.11
N LYS A 69 -5.04 -23.21 -9.00
CA LYS A 69 -6.43 -23.56 -8.63
C LYS A 69 -7.24 -24.13 -9.82
N GLY A 70 -6.65 -24.28 -11.00
CA GLY A 70 -7.28 -24.94 -12.16
C GLY A 70 -8.18 -24.04 -13.01
N TYR A 71 -8.09 -22.72 -12.87
CA TYR A 71 -8.85 -21.80 -13.73
C TYR A 71 -8.31 -21.80 -15.17
N ASN A 72 -9.18 -21.48 -16.13
CA ASN A 72 -8.79 -21.43 -17.54
C ASN A 72 -7.83 -20.26 -17.85
N LYS A 73 -7.16 -20.32 -19.01
CA LYS A 73 -6.17 -19.31 -19.41
C LYS A 73 -6.73 -17.89 -19.48
N GLN A 74 -8.00 -17.73 -19.83
CA GLN A 74 -8.65 -16.42 -19.88
C GLN A 74 -8.77 -15.81 -18.47
N PHE A 75 -9.27 -16.58 -17.50
CA PHE A 75 -9.33 -16.14 -16.10
C PHE A 75 -7.95 -15.85 -15.51
N VAL A 76 -6.92 -16.61 -15.88
CA VAL A 76 -5.54 -16.34 -15.46
C VAL A 76 -5.05 -15.00 -16.00
N GLN A 77 -5.36 -14.64 -17.25
CA GLN A 77 -4.98 -13.34 -17.82
C GLN A 77 -5.71 -12.17 -17.15
N GLU A 78 -6.98 -12.38 -16.80
CA GLU A 78 -7.82 -11.38 -16.12
C GLU A 78 -7.54 -11.27 -14.61
N ALA A 79 -6.91 -12.28 -14.01
CA ALA A 79 -6.58 -12.29 -12.58
C ALA A 79 -5.62 -11.15 -12.22
N ASN A 80 -6.00 -10.38 -11.20
CA ASN A 80 -5.26 -9.21 -10.76
C ASN A 80 -5.29 -9.07 -9.24
N ALA A 81 -4.23 -8.48 -8.70
CA ALA A 81 -4.13 -8.05 -7.31
C ALA A 81 -3.75 -6.57 -7.33
N LYS A 82 -4.11 -5.84 -6.27
CA LYS A 82 -3.77 -4.42 -6.14
C LYS A 82 -3.16 -4.16 -4.78
N ILE A 83 -2.09 -3.39 -4.75
CA ILE A 83 -1.50 -2.88 -3.52
C ILE A 83 -2.04 -1.50 -3.20
N PHE A 84 -2.17 -1.21 -1.92
CA PHE A 84 -2.55 0.08 -1.37
C PHE A 84 -1.59 0.43 -0.26
N THR A 85 -1.04 1.64 -0.28
CA THR A 85 -0.27 2.14 0.85
C THR A 85 -1.20 2.69 1.91
N TYR A 86 -0.83 2.48 3.17
CA TYR A 86 -1.46 3.10 4.33
C TYR A 86 -0.37 3.66 5.25
N GLY A 87 -0.73 4.04 6.47
CA GLY A 87 0.26 4.53 7.45
C GLY A 87 0.91 5.86 7.10
N SER A 88 2.07 6.11 7.70
CA SER A 88 2.80 7.38 7.63
C SER A 88 3.23 7.73 6.20
N TYR A 89 3.62 6.71 5.41
CA TYR A 89 3.99 6.86 4.01
C TYR A 89 2.84 7.45 3.21
N ARG A 90 1.63 6.88 3.34
CA ARG A 90 0.45 7.35 2.62
C ARG A 90 0.03 8.77 3.00
N LEU A 91 0.27 9.17 4.24
CA LEU A 91 -0.05 10.50 4.77
C LEU A 91 1.00 11.56 4.42
N GLY A 92 2.16 11.16 3.89
CA GLY A 92 3.25 12.10 3.55
C GLY A 92 4.00 12.65 4.76
N VAL A 93 3.90 11.99 5.93
CA VAL A 93 4.54 12.40 7.19
C VAL A 93 5.63 11.43 7.65
N HIS A 94 6.08 10.54 6.76
CA HIS A 94 7.11 9.57 7.05
C HIS A 94 8.50 10.23 7.04
N GLY A 95 9.36 9.80 7.96
CA GLY A 95 10.76 10.26 8.01
C GLY A 95 11.68 9.42 7.13
N PRO A 96 12.96 9.82 7.02
CA PRO A 96 13.98 9.03 6.34
C PRO A 96 14.11 7.62 6.92
N GLY A 97 14.17 6.61 6.04
CA GLY A 97 14.30 5.21 6.44
C GLY A 97 13.04 4.58 7.06
N ALA A 98 11.91 5.29 7.06
CA ALA A 98 10.62 4.71 7.47
C ALA A 98 10.21 3.55 6.54
N ASP A 99 9.45 2.62 7.11
CA ASP A 99 8.84 1.50 6.40
C ASP A 99 7.67 1.93 5.52
N ILE A 100 7.39 1.11 4.50
CA ILE A 100 6.19 1.24 3.68
C ILE A 100 5.16 0.22 4.14
N ASP A 101 4.09 0.72 4.73
CA ASP A 101 2.89 -0.03 5.05
C ASP A 101 2.06 -0.32 3.78
N VAL A 102 1.98 -1.59 3.38
CA VAL A 102 1.30 -2.02 2.14
C VAL A 102 0.21 -3.05 2.42
N LEU A 103 -1.00 -2.78 1.95
CA LEU A 103 -2.11 -3.73 1.89
C LEU A 103 -2.24 -4.31 0.49
N CYS A 104 -1.97 -5.60 0.33
CA CYS A 104 -2.27 -6.34 -0.88
C CYS A 104 -3.71 -6.87 -0.85
N VAL A 105 -4.50 -6.50 -1.85
CA VAL A 105 -5.88 -6.97 -2.04
C VAL A 105 -5.93 -7.92 -3.23
N GLY A 106 -6.36 -9.15 -2.98
CA GLY A 106 -6.50 -10.21 -4.00
C GLY A 106 -7.93 -10.75 -4.13
N PRO A 107 -8.19 -11.56 -5.17
CA PRO A 107 -9.49 -12.19 -5.40
C PRO A 107 -9.79 -13.29 -4.37
N ARG A 108 -11.07 -13.65 -4.26
CA ARG A 108 -11.60 -14.61 -3.27
C ARG A 108 -10.89 -15.98 -3.23
N HIS A 109 -10.41 -16.47 -4.37
CA HIS A 109 -9.79 -17.80 -4.46
C HIS A 109 -8.33 -17.84 -3.99
N ALA A 110 -7.69 -16.68 -3.80
CA ALA A 110 -6.40 -16.60 -3.14
C ALA A 110 -6.58 -16.57 -1.63
N THR A 111 -5.91 -17.50 -0.96
CA THR A 111 -6.05 -17.73 0.48
C THR A 111 -4.90 -17.10 1.26
N ARG A 112 -5.02 -17.04 2.60
CA ARG A 112 -3.90 -16.57 3.45
C ARG A 112 -2.73 -17.54 3.38
N GLU A 113 -3.02 -18.82 3.22
CA GLU A 113 -2.03 -19.88 3.01
C GLU A 113 -1.27 -19.64 1.70
N ASP A 114 -1.97 -19.29 0.60
CA ASP A 114 -1.32 -18.93 -0.66
C ASP A 114 -0.43 -17.69 -0.52
N PHE A 115 -0.78 -16.74 0.36
CA PHE A 115 0.02 -15.55 0.66
C PHE A 115 1.28 -15.90 1.47
N PHE A 116 1.15 -16.61 2.59
CA PHE A 116 2.29 -16.94 3.45
C PHE A 116 3.18 -18.07 2.92
N ILE A 117 2.72 -18.86 1.95
CA ILE A 117 3.50 -19.95 1.34
C ILE A 117 3.96 -19.54 -0.06
N GLN A 118 3.04 -19.33 -1.02
CA GLN A 118 3.45 -19.11 -2.41
C GLN A 118 4.09 -17.73 -2.62
N LEU A 119 3.49 -16.66 -2.09
CA LEU A 119 4.08 -15.32 -2.23
C LEU A 119 5.38 -15.22 -1.44
N LYS A 120 5.45 -15.78 -0.22
CA LYS A 120 6.71 -15.89 0.54
C LYS A 120 7.80 -16.53 -0.32
N ASN A 121 7.55 -17.70 -0.92
CA ASN A 121 8.56 -18.39 -1.73
C ASN A 121 8.99 -17.56 -2.95
N MET A 122 8.05 -16.87 -3.59
CA MET A 122 8.38 -15.95 -4.70
C MET A 122 9.25 -14.77 -4.25
N LEU A 123 8.99 -14.21 -3.06
CA LEU A 123 9.81 -13.15 -2.49
C LEU A 123 11.21 -13.68 -2.12
N ASP A 124 11.30 -14.88 -1.58
CA ASP A 124 12.57 -15.55 -1.23
C ASP A 124 13.45 -15.83 -2.46
N GLU A 125 12.84 -16.12 -3.60
CA GLU A 125 13.53 -16.30 -4.89
C GLU A 125 13.94 -14.97 -5.56
N THR A 126 13.44 -13.83 -5.07
CA THR A 126 13.71 -12.52 -5.65
C THR A 126 14.99 -11.93 -5.05
N LEU A 127 16.05 -11.80 -5.86
CA LEU A 127 17.38 -11.34 -5.42
C LEU A 127 17.39 -9.97 -4.71
N GLU A 128 16.40 -9.13 -5.01
CA GLU A 128 16.27 -7.78 -4.45
C GLU A 128 15.63 -7.78 -3.04
N VAL A 129 15.11 -8.92 -2.59
CA VAL A 129 14.48 -9.09 -1.28
C VAL A 129 15.51 -9.59 -0.28
N ALA A 130 15.53 -8.96 0.90
CA ALA A 130 16.33 -9.35 2.05
C ALA A 130 15.45 -9.35 3.31
N GLU A 131 15.93 -9.99 4.38
CA GLU A 131 15.31 -9.95 5.71
C GLU A 131 13.81 -10.36 5.72
N LEU A 132 13.44 -11.35 4.90
CA LEU A 132 12.06 -11.83 4.79
C LEU A 132 11.62 -12.57 6.07
N HIS A 133 10.64 -11.99 6.76
CA HIS A 133 10.11 -12.47 8.03
C HIS A 133 8.56 -12.49 8.02
N PRO A 134 7.94 -13.64 7.72
CA PRO A 134 6.49 -13.81 7.82
C PRO A 134 6.04 -13.99 9.27
N VAL A 135 4.97 -13.30 9.67
CA VAL A 135 4.35 -13.37 11.01
C VAL A 135 2.86 -13.71 10.87
N PRO A 136 2.50 -14.99 10.65
CA PRO A 136 1.12 -15.40 10.40
C PRO A 136 0.24 -15.37 11.66
N ASP A 137 0.83 -15.52 12.84
CA ASP A 137 0.11 -15.68 14.12
C ASP A 137 -0.18 -14.35 14.85
N ALA A 138 0.18 -13.22 14.24
CA ALA A 138 -0.13 -11.89 14.78
C ALA A 138 -1.65 -11.59 14.69
N HIS A 139 -2.13 -10.65 15.51
CA HIS A 139 -3.52 -10.18 15.45
C HIS A 139 -3.90 -9.71 14.03
N VAL A 140 -2.97 -9.04 13.36
CA VAL A 140 -3.02 -8.73 11.93
C VAL A 140 -1.84 -9.43 11.26
N PRO A 141 -2.06 -10.52 10.51
CA PRO A 141 -0.98 -11.27 9.87
C PRO A 141 -0.22 -10.43 8.85
N VAL A 142 1.11 -10.41 8.93
CA VAL A 142 1.99 -9.53 8.15
C VAL A 142 3.22 -10.28 7.63
N MET A 143 3.70 -9.92 6.45
CA MET A 143 5.04 -10.27 5.98
C MET A 143 5.93 -9.03 5.98
N LYS A 144 7.01 -9.07 6.76
CA LYS A 144 8.01 -8.00 6.82
C LYS A 144 9.22 -8.38 5.98
N PHE A 145 9.75 -7.46 5.19
CA PHE A 145 10.97 -7.70 4.41
C PHE A 145 11.60 -6.37 3.98
N LYS A 146 12.83 -6.43 3.49
CA LYS A 146 13.47 -5.32 2.76
C LYS A 146 13.45 -5.62 1.28
N LEU A 147 12.92 -4.71 0.46
CA LEU A 147 12.98 -4.79 -1.00
C LEU A 147 13.82 -3.63 -1.50
N MET A 148 14.91 -3.92 -2.23
CA MET A 148 15.86 -2.91 -2.72
C MET A 148 16.37 -1.98 -1.59
N GLY A 149 16.54 -2.54 -0.39
CA GLY A 149 17.00 -1.81 0.80
C GLY A 149 15.92 -1.05 1.58
N VAL A 150 14.67 -1.00 1.11
CA VAL A 150 13.55 -0.33 1.80
C VAL A 150 12.72 -1.35 2.57
N SER A 151 12.43 -1.06 3.83
CA SER A 151 11.57 -1.89 4.68
C SER A 151 10.11 -1.82 4.24
N VAL A 152 9.46 -2.97 4.12
CA VAL A 152 8.06 -3.11 3.70
C VAL A 152 7.31 -4.02 4.67
N ASP A 153 6.17 -3.53 5.15
CA ASP A 153 5.20 -4.28 5.94
C ASP A 153 4.00 -4.64 5.05
N LEU A 154 3.95 -5.88 4.57
CA LEU A 154 2.95 -6.36 3.62
C LEU A 154 1.83 -7.13 4.31
N LEU A 155 0.63 -6.58 4.28
CA LEU A 155 -0.62 -7.21 4.68
C LEU A 155 -1.36 -7.81 3.50
N TYR A 156 -2.26 -8.77 3.80
CA TYR A 156 -3.14 -9.35 2.79
C TYR A 156 -4.61 -9.34 3.19
N ALA A 157 -5.45 -8.87 2.27
CA ALA A 157 -6.89 -8.99 2.34
C ALA A 157 -7.44 -9.67 1.08
N LYS A 158 -8.32 -10.65 1.30
CA LYS A 158 -9.13 -11.24 0.22
C LYS A 158 -10.38 -10.38 0.02
N CYS A 159 -10.69 -10.04 -1.22
CA CYS A 159 -11.89 -9.30 -1.56
C CYS A 159 -12.96 -10.22 -2.17
N ILE A 160 -14.19 -10.10 -1.67
CA ILE A 160 -15.33 -10.95 -2.06
C ILE A 160 -16.20 -10.26 -3.12
N VAL A 161 -15.74 -9.19 -3.79
CA VAL A 161 -16.60 -8.49 -4.76
C VAL A 161 -17.07 -9.50 -5.81
N SER A 162 -18.37 -9.79 -5.75
CA SER A 162 -19.06 -10.60 -6.75
C SER A 162 -18.87 -9.90 -8.08
N CYS A 163 -18.33 -10.62 -9.06
CA CYS A 163 -18.31 -10.20 -10.44
C CYS A 163 -19.76 -10.04 -10.94
N SER A 164 -20.41 -8.91 -10.64
CA SER A 164 -21.62 -8.51 -11.34
C SER A 164 -21.15 -7.85 -12.63
N ARG A 165 -21.07 -8.65 -13.70
CA ARG A 165 -20.98 -8.13 -15.08
C ARG A 165 -22.12 -7.13 -15.27
N ARG A 166 -21.85 -5.82 -15.25
CA ARG A 166 -22.76 -4.86 -15.88
C ARG A 166 -22.42 -4.85 -17.37
N PRO A 167 -23.36 -5.20 -18.27
CA PRO A 167 -23.14 -5.06 -19.70
C PRO A 167 -22.87 -3.58 -20.01
N GLY A 168 -21.73 -3.27 -20.63
CA GLY A 168 -21.41 -1.91 -21.09
C GLY A 168 -20.18 -1.23 -20.46
N TYR A 169 -19.56 -1.81 -19.43
CA TYR A 169 -18.30 -1.30 -18.89
C TYR A 169 -17.17 -2.32 -19.09
N ASN A 170 -16.14 -1.90 -19.81
CA ASN A 170 -14.90 -2.66 -20.03
C ASN A 170 -14.19 -2.82 -18.67
N THR A 171 -14.51 -3.89 -17.95
CA THR A 171 -14.18 -4.04 -16.53
C THR A 171 -12.85 -4.75 -16.37
N LYS A 172 -11.76 -3.99 -16.45
CA LYS A 172 -10.61 -4.25 -15.57
C LYS A 172 -11.17 -4.26 -14.13
N LEU A 173 -10.72 -5.18 -13.28
CA LEU A 173 -11.05 -5.20 -11.85
C LEU A 173 -10.88 -3.79 -11.25
N ASN A 174 -11.98 -3.05 -11.11
CA ASN A 174 -11.98 -1.67 -10.64
C ASN A 174 -11.96 -1.68 -9.11
N PHE A 175 -10.77 -1.93 -8.54
CA PHE A 175 -10.44 -1.72 -7.13
C PHE A 175 -10.35 -0.22 -6.76
N THR A 176 -11.07 0.66 -7.46
CA THR A 176 -11.16 2.11 -7.19
C THR A 176 -12.47 2.48 -6.50
N LYS A 177 -13.30 1.49 -6.17
CA LYS A 177 -14.56 1.65 -5.43
C LYS A 177 -14.62 0.80 -4.15
N CYS A 178 -13.46 0.51 -3.57
CA CYS A 178 -13.35 0.15 -2.16
C CYS A 178 -12.83 1.37 -1.42
#